data_AF-A0A1G0WC06-F1
#
_entry.id   AF-A0A1G0WC06-F1
#
_cell.length_a   1.000
_cell.length_b   1.000
_cell.length_c   1.000
_cell.angle_alpha   90.00
_cell.angle_beta   90.00
_cell.angle_gamma   90.00
#
_symmetry.space_group_name_H-M   'P 1'
#
loop_
_entity.id
_entity.type
_entity.pdbx_description
1 polymer ?
#
loop_
_entity_poly.entity_id
_entity_poly.type
_entity_poly.pdbx_seq_one_letter_code
_entity_poly.pdbx_strand_id
1 'polypeptide(L)'
;MDKWYYTYILASKKNGTLYIGVTGNLTRRVYEHKNKMIDGFTKKYSVDKLVYFEMYNDIRNAIEREKNMKKWKREWKIELIEKDNPNWDDLYNTLL
;
A
#
# COMPACT_ATOMS: atom_id res chain seq x y z
N MET A 1 -18.36 16.80 1.92
CA MET A 1 -17.10 16.38 1.29
C MET A 1 -17.07 14.87 1.35
N ASP A 2 -17.10 14.22 0.19
CA ASP A 2 -16.95 12.77 0.13
C ASP A 2 -15.56 12.37 0.64
N LYS A 3 -15.54 11.38 1.53
CA LYS A 3 -14.30 10.94 2.17
C LYS A 3 -13.83 9.67 1.48
N TRP A 4 -12.65 9.75 0.88
CA TRP A 4 -12.01 8.61 0.25
C TRP A 4 -11.18 7.80 1.26
N TYR A 5 -11.20 6.48 1.06
CA TYR A 5 -10.41 5.51 1.80
C TYR A 5 -9.58 4.70 0.81
N TYR A 6 -8.41 4.27 1.26
CA TYR A 6 -7.43 3.63 0.39
C TYR A 6 -6.99 2.32 1.01
N THR A 7 -6.97 1.26 0.21
CA THR A 7 -6.22 0.03 0.51
C THR A 7 -4.96 0.06 -0.31
N TYR A 8 -3.80 -0.13 0.32
CA TYR A 8 -2.50 0.04 -0.35
C TYR A 8 -1.52 -1.08 -0.03
N ILE A 9 -0.54 -1.27 -0.91
CA ILE A 9 0.62 -2.14 -0.69
C ILE A 9 1.90 -1.30 -0.75
N LEU A 10 2.70 -1.41 0.31
CA LEU A 10 4.08 -0.97 0.32
C LEU A 10 5.02 -2.16 0.11
N ALA A 11 6.14 -1.92 -0.57
CA ALA A 11 7.20 -2.90 -0.75
C ALA A 11 8.54 -2.32 -0.30
N SER A 12 9.46 -3.18 0.15
CA SER A 12 10.86 -2.77 0.37
C SER A 12 11.68 -2.74 -0.92
N LYS A 13 11.38 -3.65 -1.84
CA LYS A 13 11.95 -3.74 -3.20
C LYS A 13 11.07 -4.66 -4.06
N LYS A 14 11.35 -4.74 -5.36
CA LYS A 14 10.69 -5.71 -6.23
C LYS A 14 10.83 -7.13 -5.66
N ASN A 15 9.73 -7.84 -5.52
CA ASN A 15 9.65 -9.16 -4.89
C ASN A 15 10.14 -9.23 -3.43
N GLY A 16 10.23 -8.08 -2.74
CA GLY A 16 10.63 -7.98 -1.34
C GLY A 16 9.48 -8.13 -0.34
N THR A 17 9.70 -7.64 0.87
CA THR A 17 8.69 -7.62 1.93
C THR A 17 7.51 -6.74 1.50
N LEU A 18 6.30 -7.24 1.70
CA LEU A 18 5.06 -6.52 1.43
C LEU A 18 4.39 -6.11 2.74
N TYR A 19 3.87 -4.90 2.78
CA TYR A 19 3.00 -4.42 3.84
C TYR A 19 1.68 -3.96 3.22
N ILE A 20 0.55 -4.35 3.82
CA ILE A 20 -0.79 -4.02 3.35
C ILE A 20 -1.50 -3.24 4.44
N GLY A 21 -2.10 -2.11 4.09
CA GLY A 21 -2.81 -1.27 5.05
C GLY A 21 -3.99 -0.52 4.45
N VAL A 22 -4.74 0.13 5.33
CA VAL A 22 -5.83 1.05 4.99
C VAL A 22 -5.57 2.43 5.57
N THR A 23 -5.97 3.48 4.86
CA THR A 23 -5.89 4.87 5.35
C THR A 23 -6.96 5.75 4.71
N GLY A 24 -7.39 6.82 5.39
CA GLY A 24 -8.20 7.88 4.80
C GLY A 24 -7.36 9.01 4.17
N ASN A 25 -6.04 8.95 4.30
CA ASN A 25 -5.10 9.89 3.68
C ASN A 25 -3.85 9.13 3.25
N LEU A 26 -3.78 8.80 1.95
CA LEU A 26 -2.71 7.98 1.38
C LEU A 26 -1.39 8.74 1.34
N THR A 27 -1.38 9.98 0.84
CA THR A 27 -0.18 10.82 0.72
C THR A 27 0.52 11.01 2.06
N ARG A 28 -0.23 11.36 3.12
CA ARG A 28 0.34 11.49 4.47
C ARG A 28 0.90 10.16 4.98
N ARG A 29 0.16 9.06 4.83
CA ARG A 29 0.59 7.76 5.36
C ARG A 29 1.86 7.26 4.69
N VAL A 30 1.96 7.40 3.37
CA VAL A 30 3.17 7.00 2.63
C VAL A 30 4.34 7.88 3.01
N TYR A 31 4.13 9.19 3.17
CA TYR A 31 5.15 10.12 3.69
C TYR A 31 5.69 9.68 5.06
N GLU A 32 4.82 9.30 6.00
CA GLU A 32 5.22 8.80 7.33
C GLU A 32 6.11 7.56 7.24
N HIS A 33 5.80 6.61 6.34
CA HIS A 33 6.61 5.41 6.13
C HIS A 33 7.97 5.72 5.49
N LYS A 34 7.99 6.57 4.45
CA LYS A 34 9.22 7.01 3.76
C LYS A 34 10.19 7.71 4.70
N ASN A 35 9.67 8.58 5.55
CA ASN A 35 10.47 9.33 6.52
C ASN A 35 10.70 8.56 7.82
N LYS A 36 10.30 7.28 7.90
CA LYS A 36 10.51 6.40 9.07
C LYS A 36 10.02 7.03 10.38
N MET A 37 8.93 7.79 10.28
CA MET A 37 8.38 8.60 11.38
C MET A 37 7.69 7.74 12.44
N ILE A 38 7.29 6.52 12.07
CA ILE A 38 6.64 5.57 12.96
C ILE A 38 7.57 4.38 13.15
N ASP A 39 7.92 4.10 14.41
CA ASP A 39 8.67 2.90 14.76
C ASP A 39 7.83 1.64 14.52
N GLY A 40 8.47 0.58 14.01
CA GLY A 40 7.80 -0.69 13.77
C GLY A 40 8.35 -1.47 12.58
N PHE A 41 7.55 -2.41 12.09
CA PHE A 41 7.91 -3.36 11.03
C PHE A 41 8.39 -2.67 9.76
N THR A 42 7.66 -1.67 9.29
CA THR A 42 7.96 -0.97 8.03
C THR A 42 9.28 -0.21 8.09
N LYS A 43 9.59 0.42 9.25
CA LYS A 43 10.89 1.04 9.50
C LYS A 43 12.03 0.00 9.54
N LYS A 44 11.83 -1.12 10.25
CA LYS A 44 12.84 -2.18 10.39
C LYS A 44 13.22 -2.81 9.05
N TYR A 45 12.25 -3.04 8.17
CA TYR A 45 12.47 -3.73 6.90
C TYR A 45 12.52 -2.79 5.69
N SER A 46 12.59 -1.47 5.92
CA SER A 46 12.58 -0.42 4.88
C SER A 46 11.46 -0.64 3.85
N VAL A 47 10.24 -0.83 4.34
CA VAL A 47 9.04 -1.02 3.51
C VAL A 47 8.40 0.34 3.31
N ASP A 48 8.85 1.06 2.28
CA ASP A 48 8.58 2.49 2.08
C ASP A 48 8.24 2.88 0.63
N LYS A 49 8.22 1.91 -0.31
CA LYS A 49 7.80 2.14 -1.69
C LYS A 49 6.32 1.85 -1.89
N LEU A 50 5.54 2.84 -2.34
CA LEU A 50 4.14 2.61 -2.70
C LEU A 50 4.08 1.92 -4.05
N VAL A 51 3.64 0.67 -4.10
CA VAL A 51 3.60 -0.11 -5.35
C VAL A 51 2.18 -0.39 -5.85
N TYR A 52 1.18 -0.20 -5.00
CA TYR A 52 -0.23 -0.41 -5.34
C TYR A 52 -1.17 0.35 -4.41
N PHE A 53 -2.30 0.83 -4.93
CA PHE A 53 -3.42 1.29 -4.12
C PHE A 53 -4.77 1.20 -4.86
N GLU A 54 -5.85 1.09 -4.10
CA GLU A 54 -7.24 1.14 -4.57
C GLU A 54 -8.01 2.20 -3.76
N MET A 55 -8.99 2.86 -4.39
CA MET A 55 -9.81 3.91 -3.79
C MET A 55 -11.24 3.43 -3.51
N TYR A 56 -11.79 3.85 -2.38
CA TYR A 56 -13.11 3.47 -1.89
C TYR A 56 -13.85 4.67 -1.29
N ASN A 57 -15.15 4.75 -1.52
CA ASN A 57 -16.05 5.73 -0.88
C ASN A 57 -16.60 5.24 0.48
N ASP A 58 -16.46 3.95 0.79
CA ASP A 58 -16.80 3.35 2.09
C ASP A 58 -15.57 2.70 2.72
N ILE A 59 -15.29 3.06 3.97
CA ILE A 59 -14.20 2.47 4.77
C ILE A 59 -14.38 0.97 4.96
N ARG A 60 -15.61 0.47 5.03
CA ARG A 60 -15.89 -0.96 5.20
C ARG A 60 -15.36 -1.77 4.01
N ASN A 61 -15.56 -1.26 2.79
CA ASN A 61 -15.05 -1.88 1.57
C ASN A 61 -13.52 -1.90 1.55
N ALA A 62 -12.87 -0.80 1.93
CA ALA A 62 -11.41 -0.75 2.04
C ALA A 62 -10.87 -1.76 3.09
N ILE A 63 -11.49 -1.83 4.27
CA ILE A 63 -11.11 -2.77 5.34
C ILE A 63 -11.32 -4.22 4.91
N GLU A 64 -12.45 -4.54 4.28
CA GLU A 64 -12.72 -5.90 3.79
C GLU A 64 -11.71 -6.31 2.73
N ARG A 65 -11.41 -5.41 1.80
CA ARG A 65 -10.37 -5.62 0.79
C ARG A 65 -9.02 -5.91 1.42
N GLU A 66 -8.59 -5.12 2.40
CA GLU A 66 -7.33 -5.34 3.11
C GLU A 66 -7.29 -6.71 3.81
N LYS A 67 -8.37 -7.09 4.49
CA LYS A 67 -8.49 -8.41 5.14
C LYS A 67 -8.38 -9.54 4.12
N ASN A 68 -9.04 -9.41 2.98
CA ASN A 68 -9.00 -10.40 1.91
C ASN A 68 -7.57 -10.51 1.35
N MET A 69 -6.95 -9.38 1.00
CA MET A 69 -5.59 -9.34 0.48
C MET A 69 -4.59 -9.93 1.47
N LYS A 70 -4.70 -9.69 2.78
CA LYS A 70 -3.80 -10.28 3.78
C LYS A 70 -3.82 -11.82 3.74
N LYS A 71 -4.98 -12.44 3.48
CA LYS A 71 -5.15 -13.90 3.35
C LYS A 71 -4.71 -14.47 2.00
N TRP A 72 -4.50 -13.64 0.99
CA TRP A 72 -4.11 -14.11 -0.34
C TRP A 72 -2.72 -14.75 -0.35
N LYS A 73 -2.55 -15.72 -1.27
CA LYS A 73 -1.24 -16.21 -1.69
C LYS A 73 -0.37 -15.03 -2.13
N ARG A 74 0.94 -15.19 -1.96
CA ARG A 74 1.90 -14.17 -2.36
C ARG A 74 1.86 -13.90 -3.86
N GLU A 75 1.75 -14.94 -4.67
CA GLU A 75 1.65 -14.84 -6.14
C GLU A 75 0.54 -13.89 -6.58
N TRP A 76 -0.67 -14.01 -6.02
CA TRP A 76 -1.80 -13.16 -6.39
C TRP A 76 -1.59 -11.68 -6.03
N LYS A 77 -0.84 -11.40 -4.96
CA LYS A 77 -0.47 -10.02 -4.62
C LYS A 77 0.52 -9.45 -5.64
N ILE A 78 1.46 -10.28 -6.12
CA ILE A 78 2.44 -9.89 -7.14
C ILE A 78 1.72 -9.66 -8.46
N GLU A 79 0.88 -10.58 -8.90
CA GLU A 79 0.06 -10.44 -10.12
C GLU A 79 -0.78 -9.16 -10.09
N LEU A 80 -1.38 -8.85 -8.93
CA LEU A 80 -2.16 -7.61 -8.75
C LEU A 80 -1.29 -6.35 -8.92
N ILE A 81 -0.09 -6.33 -8.33
CA ILE A 81 0.85 -5.21 -8.47
C ILE A 81 1.31 -5.08 -9.93
N GLU A 82 1.76 -6.19 -10.51
CA GLU A 82 2.41 -6.20 -11.82
C GLU A 82 1.45 -5.96 -12.99
N LYS A 83 0.13 -6.10 -12.76
CA LYS A 83 -0.90 -5.76 -13.74
C LYS A 83 -0.77 -4.32 -14.24
N ASP A 84 -0.58 -3.37 -13.33
CA ASP A 84 -0.53 -1.94 -13.63
C ASP A 84 0.83 -1.31 -13.30
N ASN A 85 1.68 -2.01 -12.55
CA ASN A 85 3.00 -1.54 -12.11
C ASN A 85 4.08 -2.65 -12.21
N PRO A 86 4.41 -3.13 -13.42
CA PRO A 86 5.31 -4.29 -13.62
C PRO A 86 6.74 -4.06 -13.12
N ASN A 87 7.18 -2.81 -13.04
CA ASN A 87 8.52 -2.45 -12.54
C ASN A 87 8.54 -2.19 -11.03
N TRP A 88 7.36 -2.20 -10.38
CA TRP A 88 7.19 -1.82 -8.98
C TRP A 88 7.79 -0.43 -8.74
N ASP A 89 7.44 0.49 -9.63
CA ASP A 89 7.76 1.90 -9.52
C ASP A 89 7.05 2.48 -8.31
N ASP A 90 7.66 3.51 -7.75
CA ASP A 90 7.11 4.19 -6.58
C ASP A 90 6.00 5.15 -6.99
N LEU A 91 4.77 4.72 -6.77
CA LEU A 91 3.56 5.47 -7.13
C LEU A 91 3.35 6.72 -6.25
N TYR A 92 4.19 6.94 -5.23
CA TYR A 92 4.04 8.12 -4.38
C TYR A 92 4.05 9.43 -5.17
N ASN A 93 4.87 9.51 -6.22
CA ASN A 93 4.98 10.72 -7.04
C ASN A 93 3.75 10.98 -7.91
N THR A 94 2.86 9.99 -8.09
CA THR A 94 1.60 10.17 -8.83
C THR A 94 0.46 10.70 -7.95
N LEU A 95 0.72 10.86 -6.64
CA LEU A 95 -0.24 11.38 -5.66
C LEU A 95 -0.06 12.89 -5.37
N LEU A 96 0.95 13.51 -5.98
CA LEU A 96 1.29 14.93 -5.85
C LEU A 96 0.77 15.70 -7.07
#